data_AF-A0A1D8U151-F1
#
_entry.id   AF-A0A1D8U151-F1
#
_cell.length_a   1.000
_cell.length_b   1.000
_cell.length_c   1.000
_cell.angle_alpha   90.00
_cell.angle_beta   90.00
_cell.angle_gamma   90.00
#
_symmetry.space_group_name_H-M   'P 1'
#
loop_
_entity.id
_entity.type
_entity.pdbx_description
1 polymer ?
#
loop_
_entity_poly.entity_id
_entity_poly.type
_entity_poly.pdbx_seq_one_letter_code
_entity_poly.pdbx_strand_id
1 'polypeptide(L)'
;MSLFATDRVLVPIDFSETSFEALEKTIDFVKDASHLYVIHVLPPLNPGEPGVMWRTVDSQTRKSHVEKVLYERFKEPQYQGIHVQITIGNPASNREITSES
;
A
#
# COMPACT_ATOMS: atom_id res chain seq x y z
N MET A 1 26.57 -4.17 15.61
CA MET A 1 25.23 -3.64 15.93
C MET A 1 24.73 -2.88 14.73
N SER A 2 23.48 -3.08 14.30
CA SER A 2 22.87 -2.27 13.24
C SER A 2 22.54 -0.88 13.78
N LEU A 3 22.80 0.18 13.00
CA LEU A 3 22.44 1.56 13.32
C LEU A 3 20.93 1.84 13.15
N PHE A 4 20.22 0.95 12.45
CA PHE A 4 18.81 1.11 12.12
C PHE A 4 17.96 0.00 12.74
N ALA A 5 16.82 0.39 13.31
CA ALA A 5 15.76 -0.52 13.71
C ALA A 5 15.04 -1.04 12.46
N THR A 6 14.88 -2.35 12.36
CA THR A 6 14.28 -3.03 11.20
C THR A 6 13.09 -3.91 11.60
N ASP A 7 12.52 -3.64 12.78
CA ASP A 7 11.35 -4.30 13.35
C ASP A 7 10.04 -3.67 12.86
N ARG A 8 10.09 -2.47 12.28
CA ARG A 8 8.98 -1.78 11.61
C ARG A 8 9.46 -0.95 10.44
N VAL A 9 9.33 -1.50 9.23
CA VAL A 9 9.77 -0.84 7.99
C VAL A 9 8.56 -0.62 7.10
N LEU A 10 8.34 0.62 6.67
CA LEU A 10 7.25 1.01 5.78
C LEU A 10 7.76 1.17 4.35
N VAL A 11 7.11 0.50 3.40
CA VAL A 11 7.40 0.59 1.96
C VAL A 11 6.17 1.14 1.22
N PRO A 12 6.24 2.35 0.66
CA PRO A 12 5.17 2.88 -0.18
C PRO A 12 5.17 2.23 -1.57
N ILE A 13 4.00 1.82 -2.05
CA ILE A 13 3.79 1.27 -3.40
C ILE A 13 2.88 2.20 -4.19
N ASP A 14 3.35 2.67 -5.34
CA ASP A 14 2.61 3.53 -6.27
C ASP A 14 2.31 2.83 -7.61
N PHE A 15 2.51 1.51 -7.67
CA PHE A 15 2.42 0.67 -8.87
C PHE A 15 3.52 0.90 -9.92
N SER A 16 4.53 1.72 -9.64
CA SER A 16 5.75 1.75 -10.47
C SER A 16 6.59 0.51 -10.22
N GLU A 17 7.32 0.04 -11.25
CA GLU A 17 8.28 -1.06 -11.11
C GLU A 17 9.33 -0.75 -10.05
N THR A 18 9.79 0.50 -9.96
CA THR A 18 10.75 0.93 -8.94
C THR A 18 10.22 0.77 -7.51
N SER A 19 8.92 0.97 -7.28
CA SER A 19 8.32 0.75 -5.96
C SER A 19 8.32 -0.74 -5.57
N PHE A 20 8.11 -1.63 -6.53
CA PHE A 20 8.17 -3.07 -6.29
C PHE A 20 9.61 -3.57 -6.09
N GLU A 21 10.56 -3.09 -6.88
CA GLU A 21 11.99 -3.36 -6.66
C GLU A 21 12.45 -2.89 -5.27
N ALA A 22 11.93 -1.77 -4.79
CA ALA A 22 12.21 -1.28 -3.45
C ALA A 22 11.67 -2.24 -2.37
N LEU A 23 10.47 -2.78 -2.55
CA LEU A 23 9.91 -3.80 -1.66
C LEU A 23 10.77 -5.06 -1.64
N GLU A 24 11.17 -5.58 -2.80
CA GLU A 24 12.02 -6.77 -2.92
C GLU A 24 13.36 -6.58 -2.19
N LYS A 25 14.04 -5.45 -2.44
CA LYS A 25 15.29 -5.12 -1.71
C LYS A 25 15.08 -4.96 -0.20
N THR A 26 13.89 -4.52 0.22
CA THR A 26 13.56 -4.36 1.63
C THR A 26 13.30 -5.71 2.29
N ILE A 27 12.69 -6.67 1.57
CA ILE A 27 12.53 -8.07 2.01
C ILE A 27 13.90 -8.69 2.31
N ASP A 28 14.88 -8.50 1.42
CA ASP A 28 16.24 -9.00 1.63
C ASP A 28 16.98 -8.28 2.78
N PHE A 29 16.58 -7.04 3.10
CA PHE A 29 17.20 -6.22 4.14
C PHE A 29 16.68 -6.54 5.55
N VAL A 30 15.40 -6.88 5.69
CA VAL A 30 14.80 -7.19 6.99
C VAL A 30 15.03 -8.65 7.38
N LYS A 31 15.05 -8.92 8.69
CA LYS A 31 15.24 -10.29 9.21
C LYS A 31 13.97 -11.15 9.14
N ASP A 32 12.82 -10.51 9.10
CA ASP A 32 11.50 -11.14 9.15
C ASP A 32 10.52 -10.27 8.35
N ALA A 33 9.78 -10.87 7.43
CA ALA A 33 8.81 -10.18 6.57
C ALA A 33 7.63 -9.59 7.36
N SER A 34 7.34 -10.09 8.57
CA SER A 34 6.33 -9.51 9.47
C SER A 34 6.68 -8.12 10.00
N HIS A 35 7.93 -7.68 9.83
CA HIS A 35 8.33 -6.30 10.10
C HIS A 35 8.04 -5.34 8.95
N LEU A 36 7.56 -5.84 7.80
CA LEU A 36 7.27 -5.04 6.61
C LEU A 36 5.81 -4.63 6.55
N TYR A 37 5.62 -3.34 6.35
CA TYR A 37 4.34 -2.70 6.11
C TYR A 37 4.37 -2.08 4.73
N VAL A 38 3.48 -2.53 3.86
CA VAL A 38 3.26 -1.97 2.53
C VAL A 38 2.06 -1.05 2.59
N ILE A 39 2.22 0.18 2.08
CA ILE A 39 1.11 1.12 1.95
C ILE A 39 0.90 1.55 0.50
N HIS A 40 -0.34 1.48 0.03
CA HIS A 40 -0.78 2.13 -1.19
C HIS A 40 -1.81 3.21 -0.85
N VAL A 41 -1.64 4.41 -1.42
CA VAL A 41 -2.53 5.55 -1.19
C VAL A 41 -3.30 5.86 -2.47
N LEU A 42 -4.61 5.59 -2.43
CA LEU A 42 -5.52 5.98 -3.49
C LEU A 42 -5.84 7.47 -3.38
N PRO A 43 -5.76 8.25 -4.48
CA PRO A 43 -6.22 9.63 -4.45
C PRO A 43 -7.74 9.68 -4.22
N PRO A 44 -8.26 10.68 -3.49
CA PRO A 44 -9.69 10.89 -3.34
C PRO A 44 -10.34 11.10 -4.71
N LEU A 45 -11.58 10.63 -4.86
CA LEU A 45 -12.36 10.88 -6.08
C LEU A 45 -12.68 12.37 -6.19
N ASN A 46 -12.57 12.91 -7.41
CA ASN A 46 -13.09 14.24 -7.71
C ASN A 46 -14.58 14.12 -8.04
N PRO A 47 -15.50 14.75 -7.29
CA PRO A 47 -16.94 14.70 -7.58
C PRO A 47 -17.32 15.22 -8.96
N GLY A 48 -16.46 16.02 -9.60
CA GLY A 48 -16.62 16.51 -10.97
C GLY A 48 -16.33 15.49 -12.07
N GLU A 49 -15.78 14.33 -11.73
CA GLU A 49 -15.50 13.28 -12.73
C GLU A 49 -16.79 12.60 -13.17
N PRO A 50 -17.03 12.44 -14.49
CA PRO A 50 -18.28 11.86 -14.99
C PRO A 50 -18.60 10.47 -14.42
N GLY A 51 -17.59 9.62 -14.18
CA GLY A 51 -17.77 8.30 -13.58
C GLY A 51 -18.22 8.33 -12.11
N VAL A 52 -17.84 9.38 -11.37
CA VAL A 52 -18.29 9.60 -9.99
C VAL A 52 -19.70 10.16 -9.98
N MET A 53 -19.99 11.12 -10.86
CA MET A 53 -21.33 11.72 -11.02
C MET A 53 -22.39 10.67 -11.38
N TRP A 54 -22.08 9.76 -12.29
CA TRP A 54 -22.98 8.66 -12.68
C TRP A 54 -22.90 7.43 -11.77
N ARG A 55 -22.17 7.50 -10.64
CA ARG A 55 -21.98 6.41 -9.67
C ARG A 55 -21.47 5.11 -10.28
N THR A 56 -20.73 5.20 -11.39
CA THR A 56 -20.06 4.05 -12.00
C THR A 56 -18.68 3.80 -11.41
N VAL A 57 -18.15 4.76 -10.64
CA VAL A 57 -16.92 4.64 -9.87
C VAL A 57 -17.17 5.12 -8.44
N ASP A 58 -16.87 4.26 -7.47
CA ASP A 58 -16.87 4.60 -6.05
C ASP A 58 -15.56 4.15 -5.37
N SER A 59 -15.25 4.80 -4.24
CA SER A 59 -14.02 4.58 -3.47
C SER A 59 -13.85 3.15 -2.96
N GLN A 60 -14.94 2.47 -2.60
CA GLN A 60 -14.90 1.11 -2.07
C GLN A 60 -14.53 0.13 -3.19
N THR A 61 -15.18 0.26 -4.35
CA THR A 61 -14.88 -0.57 -5.53
C THR A 61 -13.42 -0.39 -5.98
N ARG A 62 -12.90 0.85 -5.95
CA ARG A 62 -11.48 1.13 -6.23
C ARG A 62 -10.56 0.45 -5.22
N LYS A 63 -10.85 0.57 -3.92
CA LYS A 63 -10.06 -0.06 -2.86
C LYS A 63 -10.04 -1.58 -3.01
N SER A 64 -11.19 -2.21 -3.20
CA SER A 64 -11.29 -3.67 -3.36
C SER A 64 -10.59 -4.19 -4.63
N HIS A 65 -10.59 -3.41 -5.72
CA HIS A 65 -9.82 -3.76 -6.91
C HIS A 65 -8.30 -3.74 -6.62
N VAL A 66 -7.80 -2.69 -5.97
CA VAL A 66 -6.39 -2.60 -5.57
C VAL A 66 -6.01 -3.73 -4.61
N GLU A 67 -6.85 -4.03 -3.61
CA GLU A 67 -6.66 -5.15 -2.68
C GLU A 67 -6.46 -6.46 -3.46
N LYS A 68 -7.32 -6.73 -4.43
CA LYS A 68 -7.23 -7.92 -5.27
C LYS A 68 -5.93 -7.95 -6.08
N VAL A 69 -5.56 -6.84 -6.73
CA VAL A 69 -4.34 -6.78 -7.56
C VAL A 69 -3.09 -7.00 -6.71
N LEU A 70 -2.99 -6.34 -5.56
CA LEU A 70 -1.84 -6.51 -4.66
C LEU A 70 -1.81 -7.90 -4.04
N TYR A 71 -2.97 -8.46 -3.65
CA TYR A 71 -3.05 -9.84 -3.18
C TYR A 71 -2.55 -10.84 -4.22
N GLU A 72 -2.96 -10.69 -5.49
CA GLU A 72 -2.50 -11.53 -6.59
C GLU A 72 -0.99 -11.40 -6.84
N ARG A 73 -0.45 -10.16 -6.79
CA ARG A 73 0.98 -9.90 -6.99
C ARG A 73 1.83 -10.47 -5.85
N PHE A 74 1.33 -10.46 -4.61
CA PHE A 74 2.06 -10.88 -3.42
C PHE A 74 1.75 -12.33 -2.99
N LYS A 75 1.37 -13.20 -3.94
CA LYS A 75 1.14 -14.63 -3.67
C LYS A 75 2.41 -15.45 -3.46
N GLU A 76 3.55 -14.95 -3.93
CA GLU A 76 4.80 -15.69 -3.88
C GLU A 76 5.33 -15.80 -2.44
N PRO A 77 6.04 -16.88 -2.08
CA PRO A 77 6.49 -17.14 -0.70
C PRO A 77 7.30 -16.01 -0.07
N GLN A 78 8.07 -15.25 -0.86
CA GLN A 78 8.88 -14.13 -0.37
C GLN A 78 8.06 -12.98 0.23
N TYR A 79 6.78 -12.86 -0.17
CA TYR A 79 5.85 -11.87 0.37
C TYR A 79 5.04 -12.39 1.55
N GLN A 80 5.22 -13.66 1.95
CA GLN A 80 4.46 -14.24 3.05
C GLN A 80 4.79 -13.53 4.37
N GLY A 81 3.76 -12.98 5.01
CA GLY A 81 3.88 -12.30 6.31
C GLY A 81 3.93 -10.77 6.23
N ILE A 82 4.04 -10.16 5.05
CA ILE A 82 3.97 -8.70 4.92
C ILE A 82 2.58 -8.18 5.28
N HIS A 83 2.52 -6.99 5.86
CA HIS A 83 1.27 -6.29 6.12
C HIS A 83 0.94 -5.35 4.97
N VAL A 84 -0.23 -5.47 4.34
CA VAL A 84 -0.64 -4.59 3.24
C VAL A 84 -1.80 -3.70 3.70
N GLN A 85 -1.64 -2.38 3.53
CA GLN A 85 -2.67 -1.40 3.82
C GLN A 85 -2.96 -0.53 2.60
N ILE A 86 -4.25 -0.38 2.28
CA ILE A 86 -4.72 0.54 1.25
C ILE A 86 -5.57 1.61 1.92
N THR A 87 -5.17 2.87 1.71
CA THR A 87 -5.85 4.05 2.25
C THR A 87 -6.24 4.99 1.13
N ILE A 88 -7.16 5.91 1.43
CA ILE A 88 -7.56 6.99 0.51
C ILE A 88 -7.04 8.30 1.09
N GLY A 89 -6.33 9.08 0.30
CA GLY A 89 -5.81 10.36 0.76
C GLY A 89 -4.72 10.92 -0.14
N ASN A 90 -3.84 11.72 0.46
CA ASN A 90 -2.66 12.26 -0.19
C ASN A 90 -1.41 11.57 0.39
N PRO A 91 -0.56 10.94 -0.45
CA PRO A 91 0.59 10.16 0.03
C PRO A 91 1.63 10.97 0.80
N ALA A 92 1.70 12.29 0.57
CA ALA A 92 2.62 13.20 1.25
C ALA A 92 1.94 13.99 2.39
N SER A 93 0.67 13.73 2.69
CA SER A 93 -0.02 14.46 3.75
C SER A 93 0.41 14.00 5.14
N ASN A 94 0.83 14.94 5.98
CA ASN A 94 1.25 14.72 7.37
C ASN A 94 0.06 14.44 8.31
N ARG A 95 -1.04 13.85 7.80
CA ARG A 95 -2.21 13.53 8.62
C ARG A 95 -2.04 12.13 9.19
N GLU A 96 -2.22 12.00 10.50
CA GLU A 96 -2.25 10.71 11.19
C GLU A 96 -3.21 9.77 10.45
N ILE A 97 -2.71 8.59 10.07
CA ILE A 97 -3.55 7.51 9.55
C ILE A 97 -4.36 6.98 10.73
N THR A 98 -5.48 7.62 11.03
CA THR A 98 -6.42 7.13 12.04
C THR A 98 -7.20 5.98 11.42
N SER A 99 -7.09 4.80 12.03
CA SER A 99 -7.99 3.67 11.73
C SER A 99 -9.40 4.07 12.13
N GLU A 100 -10.28 4.34 11.17
CA GLU A 100 -11.71 4.38 11.46
C GLU A 100 -12.16 2.97 11.85
N SER A 101 -12.83 2.90 13.01
CA SER A 101 -13.32 1.68 13.68
C SER A 101 -14.72 1.31 13.20
#